data_AF-A0A510KAU8-F1
#
_entry.id   AF-A0A510KAU8-F1
#
_cell.length_a   1.000
_cell.length_b   1.000
_cell.length_c   1.000
_cell.angle_alpha   90.00
_cell.angle_beta   90.00
_cell.angle_gamma   90.00
#
_symmetry.space_group_name_H-M   'P 1'
#
loop_
_entity.id
_entity.type
_entity.pdbx_description
1 polymer ?
#
loop_
_entity_poly.entity_id
_entity_poly.type
_entity_poly.pdbx_seq_one_letter_code
_entity_poly.pdbx_strand_id
1 'polypeptide(L)'
;MNSISEEYRVRQRAVEYAIKHNNNSKAALKYKTSRQQIKRWRDRYDGTVQSLMPKSRRPKSHPNQHTQEEIDLIMKKYRRFSHEGLAQVYTEARKLGYSRSYELCANNKKN
;
A
#
# COMPACT_ATOMS: atom_id res chain seq x y z
N MET A 1 8.18 20.30 11.08
CA MET A 1 9.51 19.68 11.15
C MET A 1 9.62 18.61 10.07
N ASN A 2 10.23 18.94 8.93
CA ASN A 2 10.58 17.95 7.88
C ASN A 2 12.10 17.70 7.91
N SER A 3 12.64 17.33 9.06
CA SER A 3 14.06 16.99 9.17
C SER A 3 14.27 15.56 8.70
N ILE A 4 14.89 15.41 7.52
CA ILE A 4 15.39 14.12 7.05
C ILE A 4 16.41 13.62 8.07
N SER A 5 16.18 12.43 8.63
CA SER A 5 17.10 11.79 9.58
C SER A 5 18.48 11.57 8.95
N GLU A 6 19.55 11.76 9.73
CA GLU A 6 20.94 11.52 9.30
C GLU A 6 21.14 10.08 8.82
N GLU A 7 20.37 9.13 9.33
CA GLU A 7 20.37 7.74 8.84
C GLU A 7 20.13 7.67 7.32
N TYR A 8 19.15 8.43 6.81
CA TYR A 8 18.83 8.42 5.38
C TYR A 8 19.88 9.13 4.54
N ARG A 9 20.59 10.12 5.09
CA ARG A 9 21.76 10.75 4.45
C ARG A 9 22.92 9.76 4.36
N VAL A 10 23.16 8.96 5.40
CA VAL A 10 24.17 7.89 5.36
C VAL A 10 23.82 6.84 4.29
N ARG A 11 22.54 6.44 4.19
CA ARG A 11 22.06 5.55 3.13
C ARG A 11 22.29 6.14 1.74
N GLN A 12 22.00 7.42 1.55
CA GLN A 12 22.25 8.12 0.28
C GLN A 12 23.73 8.07 -0.11
N ARG A 13 24.63 8.46 0.80
CA ARG A 13 26.09 8.40 0.58
C ARG A 13 26.55 6.97 0.25
N ALA A 14 25.97 5.96 0.89
CA ALA A 14 26.29 4.55 0.63
C ALA A 14 25.90 4.12 -0.79
N VAL A 15 24.72 4.55 -1.26
CA VAL A 15 24.24 4.27 -2.62
C VAL A 15 25.05 5.04 -3.66
N GLU A 16 25.31 6.32 -3.44
CA GLU A 16 26.16 7.15 -4.33
C GLU A 16 27.56 6.57 -4.45
N TYR A 17 28.14 6.10 -3.35
CA TYR A 17 29.42 5.40 -3.36
C TYR A 17 29.36 4.09 -4.17
N ALA A 18 28.29 3.32 -4.00
CA ALA A 18 28.08 2.07 -4.76
C ALA A 18 27.93 2.33 -6.27
N ILE A 19 27.23 3.41 -6.66
CA ILE A 19 27.07 3.83 -8.06
C ILE A 19 28.40 4.32 -8.62
N LYS A 20 29.09 5.22 -7.91
CA LYS A 20 30.38 5.80 -8.32
C LYS A 20 31.45 4.73 -8.60
N HIS A 21 31.49 3.69 -7.77
CA HIS A 21 32.45 2.59 -7.92
C HIS A 21 31.89 1.36 -8.62
N ASN A 22 30.63 1.42 -9.07
CA ASN A 22 29.85 0.30 -9.60
C ASN A 22 30.01 -1.02 -8.81
N ASN A 23 30.10 -0.93 -7.47
CA ASN A 23 30.43 -2.08 -6.62
C ASN A 23 29.68 -2.03 -5.28
N ASN A 24 28.66 -2.89 -5.16
CA ASN A 24 27.82 -2.97 -3.97
C ASN A 24 28.56 -3.58 -2.77
N SER A 25 29.52 -4.48 -2.99
CA SER A 25 30.30 -5.12 -1.90
C SER A 25 31.25 -4.12 -1.25
N LYS A 26 31.89 -3.26 -2.05
CA LYS A 26 32.79 -2.21 -1.54
C LYS A 26 32.03 -1.18 -0.70
N ALA A 27 30.83 -0.81 -1.14
CA ALA A 27 29.95 0.06 -0.38
C ALA A 27 29.48 -0.60 0.93
N ALA A 28 29.07 -1.86 0.87
CA ALA A 28 28.64 -2.63 2.03
C ALA A 28 29.71 -2.69 3.13
N LEU A 29 30.97 -2.95 2.75
CA LEU A 29 32.11 -2.96 3.66
C LEU A 29 32.33 -1.58 4.31
N LYS A 30 32.33 -0.51 3.51
CA LYS A 30 32.58 0.86 3.98
C LYS A 30 31.49 1.36 4.94
N TYR A 31 30.23 1.07 4.64
CA TYR A 31 29.07 1.57 5.39
C TYR A 31 28.52 0.54 6.39
N LYS A 32 29.26 -0.54 6.68
CA LYS A 32 28.90 -1.58 7.65
C LYS A 32 27.47 -2.10 7.47
N THR A 33 27.11 -2.44 6.23
CA THR A 33 25.79 -2.98 5.87
C THR A 33 25.95 -4.20 4.96
N SER A 34 24.85 -4.85 4.59
CA SER A 34 24.90 -6.00 3.69
C SER A 34 24.91 -5.58 2.21
N ARG A 35 25.59 -6.35 1.36
CA ARG A 35 25.56 -6.18 -0.10
C ARG A 35 24.12 -6.16 -0.64
N GLN A 36 23.26 -7.02 -0.10
CA GLN A 36 21.85 -7.12 -0.48
C GLN A 36 21.10 -5.83 -0.13
N GLN A 37 21.38 -5.23 1.02
CA GLN A 37 20.77 -3.98 1.44
C GLN A 37 21.18 -2.81 0.54
N ILE A 38 22.47 -2.69 0.19
CA ILE A 38 22.95 -1.71 -0.79
C ILE A 38 22.26 -1.91 -2.14
N LYS A 39 22.13 -3.16 -2.61
CA LYS A 39 21.41 -3.44 -3.87
C LYS A 39 19.96 -2.96 -3.78
N ARG A 40 19.22 -3.31 -2.73
CA ARG A 40 17.83 -2.87 -2.52
C ARG A 40 17.69 -1.35 -2.47
N TRP A 41 18.65 -0.65 -1.87
CA TRP A 41 18.64 0.82 -1.84
C TRP A 41 18.94 1.40 -3.22
N ARG A 42 19.94 0.87 -3.92
CA ARG A 42 20.31 1.27 -5.29
C ARG A 42 19.15 1.07 -6.27
N ASP A 43 18.47 -0.08 -6.21
CA ASP A 43 17.32 -0.40 -7.07
C ASP A 43 16.12 0.57 -6.85
N ARG A 44 16.05 1.22 -5.68
CA ARG A 44 15.01 2.22 -5.35
C ARG A 44 15.48 3.67 -5.50
N TYR A 45 16.75 3.91 -5.79
CA TYR A 45 17.33 5.26 -5.74
C TYR A 45 17.00 6.04 -7.01
N ASP A 46 16.29 7.16 -6.87
CA ASP A 46 15.91 8.06 -7.97
C ASP A 46 16.70 9.38 -7.93
N GLY A 47 17.72 9.47 -7.09
CA GLY A 47 18.49 10.69 -6.83
C GLY A 47 18.04 11.46 -5.59
N THR A 48 16.94 11.06 -4.94
CA THR A 48 16.42 11.72 -3.74
C THR A 48 16.57 10.85 -2.48
N VAL A 49 16.64 11.50 -1.31
CA VAL A 49 16.70 10.78 -0.03
C VAL A 49 15.36 10.10 0.28
N GLN A 50 14.26 10.70 -0.19
CA GLN A 50 12.89 10.23 -0.01
C GLN A 50 12.69 8.83 -0.58
N SER A 51 13.32 8.52 -1.71
CA SER A 51 13.19 7.20 -2.34
C SER A 51 13.79 6.06 -1.51
N LEU A 52 14.71 6.38 -0.60
CA LEU A 52 15.36 5.43 0.31
C LEU A 52 14.55 5.17 1.59
N MET A 53 13.47 5.92 1.80
CA MET A 53 12.56 5.74 2.93
C MET A 53 11.83 4.39 2.85
N PRO A 54 11.44 3.80 4.00
CA PRO A 54 10.60 2.63 4.00
C PRO A 54 9.24 2.97 3.37
N LYS A 55 8.84 2.19 2.36
CA LYS A 55 7.48 2.22 1.82
C LYS A 55 6.58 1.33 2.67
N SER A 56 5.27 1.58 2.64
CA SER A 56 4.29 0.73 3.32
C SER A 56 4.46 -0.73 2.88
N ARG A 57 4.43 -1.63 3.87
CA ARG A 57 4.43 -3.09 3.65
C ARG A 57 3.01 -3.66 3.59
N ARG A 58 1.99 -2.82 3.76
CA ARG A 58 0.59 -3.26 3.78
C ARG A 58 0.19 -3.71 2.36
N PRO A 59 -0.48 -4.87 2.20
CA PRO A 59 -1.06 -5.24 0.91
C PRO A 59 -2.01 -4.15 0.43
N LYS A 60 -1.94 -3.81 -0.86
CA LYS A 60 -2.78 -2.77 -1.45
C LYS A 60 -4.22 -3.22 -1.67
N SER A 61 -4.43 -4.52 -1.88
CA SER A 61 -5.74 -5.11 -2.13
C SER A 61 -5.82 -6.55 -1.62
N HIS A 62 -7.05 -7.04 -1.51
CA HIS A 62 -7.38 -8.43 -1.18
C HIS A 62 -8.27 -8.99 -2.29
N PRO A 63 -8.16 -10.28 -2.69
CA PRO A 63 -9.00 -10.86 -3.76
C PRO A 63 -10.51 -10.70 -3.52
N ASN A 64 -10.93 -10.83 -2.26
CA ASN A 64 -12.33 -10.65 -1.85
C ASN A 64 -12.72 -9.20 -1.53
N GLN A 65 -11.87 -8.21 -1.82
CA GLN A 65 -12.22 -6.80 -1.65
C GLN A 65 -13.32 -6.40 -2.65
N HIS A 66 -14.27 -5.59 -2.21
CA HIS A 66 -15.26 -4.99 -3.09
C HIS A 66 -14.62 -4.03 -4.09
N THR A 67 -15.15 -4.05 -5.30
CA THR A 67 -14.88 -3.00 -6.29
C THR A 67 -15.59 -1.71 -5.90
N GLN A 68 -15.12 -0.60 -6.44
CA GLN A 68 -15.77 0.70 -6.19
C GLN A 68 -17.24 0.69 -6.62
N GLU A 69 -17.55 0.06 -7.75
CA GLU A 69 -18.92 -0.06 -8.26
C GLU A 69 -19.85 -0.82 -7.31
N GLU A 70 -19.36 -1.91 -6.72
CA GLU A 70 -20.11 -2.68 -5.72
C GLU A 70 -20.34 -1.86 -4.44
N ILE A 71 -19.34 -1.11 -3.99
CA ILE A 71 -19.47 -0.21 -2.84
C ILE A 71 -20.51 0.86 -3.13
N ASP A 72 -20.43 1.50 -4.29
CA ASP A 72 -21.35 2.58 -4.69
C ASP A 72 -22.80 2.06 -4.79
N LEU A 73 -22.99 0.86 -5.34
CA LEU A 73 -24.29 0.18 -5.38
C LEU A 73 -24.85 -0.07 -3.98
N ILE A 74 -24.04 -0.66 -3.09
CA ILE A 74 -24.44 -0.93 -1.69
C ILE A 74 -24.79 0.38 -0.99
N MET A 75 -23.96 1.41 -1.12
CA MET A 75 -24.18 2.71 -0.49
C MET A 75 -25.45 3.40 -1.01
N LYS A 76 -25.73 3.32 -2.31
CA LYS A 76 -26.97 3.84 -2.91
C LYS A 76 -28.20 3.15 -2.33
N LYS A 77 -28.16 1.82 -2.17
CA LYS A 77 -29.27 1.06 -1.57
C LYS A 77 -29.39 1.30 -0.07
N TYR A 78 -28.27 1.39 0.63
CA TYR A 78 -28.23 1.69 2.06
C TYR A 78 -28.89 3.03 2.38
N ARG A 79 -28.61 4.08 1.60
CA ARG A 79 -29.27 5.39 1.77
C ARG A 79 -30.81 5.32 1.72
N ARG A 80 -31.37 4.41 0.93
CA ARG A 80 -32.83 4.29 0.76
C ARG A 80 -33.47 3.28 1.71
N PHE A 81 -32.82 2.14 1.94
CA PHE A 81 -33.42 0.97 2.60
C PHE A 81 -32.78 0.61 3.95
N SER A 82 -31.84 1.43 4.46
CA SER A 82 -31.17 1.16 5.74
C SER A 82 -32.13 1.07 6.94
N HIS A 83 -33.25 1.78 6.90
CA HIS A 83 -34.28 1.76 7.95
C HIS A 83 -35.01 0.42 8.06
N GLU A 84 -35.11 -0.35 6.97
CA GLU A 84 -35.67 -1.72 6.95
C GLU A 84 -34.64 -2.78 7.36
N GLY A 85 -33.35 -2.43 7.35
CA GLY A 85 -32.24 -3.30 7.74
C GLY A 85 -31.32 -3.73 6.59
N LEU A 86 -30.16 -4.30 6.94
CA LEU A 86 -29.13 -4.69 5.96
C LEU A 86 -29.58 -5.81 5.01
N ALA A 87 -30.49 -6.69 5.45
CA ALA A 87 -31.07 -7.74 4.62
C ALA A 87 -31.83 -7.16 3.42
N GLN A 88 -32.54 -6.05 3.62
CA GLN A 88 -33.26 -5.37 2.55
C GLN A 88 -32.30 -4.69 1.58
N VAL A 89 -31.27 -4.01 2.10
CA VAL A 89 -30.20 -3.40 1.29
C VAL A 89 -29.55 -4.44 0.38
N TYR A 90 -29.24 -5.63 0.92
CA TYR A 90 -28.67 -6.74 0.16
C TYR A 90 -29.63 -7.26 -0.91
N THR A 91 -30.90 -7.50 -0.57
CA THR A 91 -31.92 -7.97 -1.52
C THR A 91 -32.06 -7.02 -2.70
N GLU A 92 -32.09 -5.72 -2.41
CA GLU A 92 -32.17 -4.67 -3.42
C GLU A 92 -30.89 -4.52 -4.26
N ALA A 93 -29.72 -4.78 -3.69
CA ALA A 93 -28.46 -4.82 -4.43
C ALA A 93 -28.38 -6.07 -5.34
N ARG A 94 -28.83 -7.23 -4.86
CA ARG A 94 -28.94 -8.48 -5.63
C ARG A 94 -29.81 -8.32 -6.87
N LYS A 95 -30.96 -7.63 -6.74
CA LYS A 95 -31.85 -7.32 -7.87
C LYS A 95 -31.17 -6.49 -8.97
N LEU A 96 -30.15 -5.71 -8.62
CA LEU A 96 -29.37 -4.89 -9.56
C LEU A 96 -28.05 -5.54 -9.99
N GLY A 97 -27.86 -6.84 -9.74
CA GLY A 97 -26.72 -7.60 -10.24
C GLY A 97 -25.55 -7.75 -9.27
N TYR A 98 -25.67 -7.32 -8.00
CA TYR A 98 -24.67 -7.69 -6.99
C TYR A 98 -24.61 -9.21 -6.85
N SER A 99 -23.42 -9.81 -6.83
CA SER A 99 -23.26 -11.27 -6.86
C SER A 99 -22.64 -11.88 -5.60
N ARG A 100 -22.06 -11.06 -4.72
CA ARG A 100 -21.36 -11.55 -3.53
C ARG A 100 -22.32 -11.93 -2.39
N SER A 101 -21.78 -12.59 -1.37
CA SER A 101 -22.54 -13.02 -0.20
C SER A 101 -23.11 -11.85 0.63
N TYR A 102 -24.14 -12.17 1.41
CA TYR A 102 -24.74 -11.24 2.38
C TYR A 102 -23.70 -10.70 3.38
N GLU A 103 -22.85 -11.57 3.91
CA GLU A 103 -21.81 -11.20 4.88
C GLU A 103 -20.85 -10.15 4.30
N LEU A 104 -20.42 -10.34 3.04
CA LEU A 104 -19.59 -9.37 2.33
C LEU A 104 -20.31 -8.04 2.14
N CYS A 105 -21.61 -8.06 1.82
CA CYS A 105 -22.41 -6.85 1.72
C CYS A 105 -22.48 -6.09 3.06
N ALA A 106 -22.73 -6.81 4.16
CA ALA A 106 -22.89 -6.25 5.49
C ALA A 106 -21.57 -5.68 6.07
N ASN A 107 -20.43 -6.27 5.71
CA ASN A 107 -19.11 -5.87 6.20
C ASN A 107 -18.64 -4.49 5.71
N ASN A 108 -19.22 -3.94 4.63
CA ASN A 108 -18.91 -2.60 4.12
C ASN A 108 -19.33 -1.45 5.04
N LYS A 109 -20.04 -1.73 6.15
CA LYS A 109 -20.41 -0.72 7.16
C LYS A 109 -19.30 -0.46 8.19
N LYS A 110 -18.30 -1.34 8.31
CA LYS A 110 -17.31 -1.32 9.40
C LYS A 110 -16.08 -0.42 9.14
N ASN A 111 -16.07 0.35 8.06
CA ASN A 111 -14.96 1.25 7.71
C ASN A 111 -15.42 2.70 7.64
#